data_AF-A0A7J8H6E0-F1
#
_entry.id   AF-A0A7J8H6E0-F1
#
_cell.length_a   1.000
_cell.length_b   1.000
_cell.length_c   1.000
_cell.angle_alpha   90.00
_cell.angle_beta   90.00
_cell.angle_gamma   90.00
#
_symmetry.space_group_name_H-M   'P 1'
#
loop_
_entity.id
_entity.type
_entity.pdbx_description
1 polymer ?
#
loop_
_entity_poly.entity_id
_entity_poly.type
_entity_poly.pdbx_seq_one_letter_code
_entity_poly.pdbx_strand_id
1 'polypeptide(L)'
;MGLEDVWLPRSLSGLVFQWGTGLASSGRRLCPGQILPLFWTAKEPSRVTGLENSKAVCVVAGAGHSASVTDAGELYVWGSNKHGQLASQAAFLPLAQKIEAHYFQNEKVTAVWSGWTHLVAQTETGKVFTWGRADYGQLGRKLESCEDWTWEKQGSFLPCSRPQKSTPSSLQCLTGATEVSCGSEHNLAVIGGVCFSWGWNEHGMCGDGTEANIWVPKPVQALRSSSALLIGCGAGHSLALCHLSVLSTQGQHLKVTGPSPDATEDARSQEALDNERNREERQPETSTQSRSDGCRNGGLVTETL
;
A
#
# COMPACT_ATOMS: atom_id res chain seq x y z
N MET A 1 5.58 -13.71 37.84
CA MET A 1 5.12 -12.35 37.54
C MET A 1 5.43 -12.15 36.06
N GLY A 2 4.57 -12.71 35.21
CA GLY A 2 4.78 -12.80 33.76
C GLY A 2 4.18 -11.58 33.09
N LEU A 3 4.96 -10.97 32.21
CA LEU A 3 4.53 -9.88 31.33
C LEU A 3 3.31 -10.36 30.55
N GLU A 4 2.18 -9.71 30.78
CA GLU A 4 0.99 -9.88 29.97
C GLU A 4 1.32 -9.40 28.55
N ASP A 5 1.20 -10.31 27.60
CA ASP A 5 1.25 -10.01 26.17
C ASP A 5 0.25 -8.89 25.86
N VAL A 6 0.76 -7.80 25.29
CA VAL A 6 0.00 -6.67 24.79
C VAL A 6 -0.77 -7.11 23.54
N TRP A 7 -1.82 -7.91 23.74
CA TRP A 7 -2.92 -7.98 22.81
C TRP A 7 -3.69 -6.66 22.94
N LEU A 8 -3.67 -5.87 21.87
CA LEU A 8 -4.59 -4.79 21.50
C LEU A 8 -5.45 -4.20 22.66
N PRO A 9 -5.33 -2.89 22.98
CA PRO A 9 -6.25 -2.30 23.95
C PRO A 9 -7.70 -2.52 23.47
N ARG A 10 -8.54 -3.01 24.39
CA ARG A 10 -10.00 -3.06 24.29
C ARG A 10 -10.53 -1.83 23.53
N SER A 11 -11.12 -2.07 22.35
CA SER A 11 -11.90 -1.16 21.51
C SER A 11 -11.47 0.32 21.55
N LEU A 12 -10.37 0.66 20.87
CA LEU A 12 -10.17 2.01 20.34
C LEU A 12 -11.18 2.23 19.19
N SER A 13 -12.46 2.36 19.52
CA SER A 13 -13.47 2.84 18.57
C SER A 13 -13.33 4.36 18.49
N GLY A 14 -13.08 4.90 17.30
CA GLY A 14 -12.72 6.30 17.14
C GLY A 14 -13.29 6.98 15.90
N LEU A 15 -12.98 8.27 15.79
CA LEU A 15 -13.23 9.07 14.60
C LEU A 15 -12.06 8.92 13.63
N VAL A 16 -12.35 8.94 12.33
CA VAL A 16 -11.32 8.91 11.28
C VAL A 16 -10.97 10.34 10.87
N PHE A 17 -9.67 10.63 10.81
CA PHE A 17 -9.13 11.90 10.31
C PHE A 17 -8.21 11.62 9.13
N GLN A 18 -8.23 12.52 8.15
CA GLN A 18 -7.33 12.53 7.00
C GLN A 18 -6.79 13.96 6.82
N TRP A 19 -5.53 14.04 6.37
CA TRP A 19 -4.87 15.27 5.99
C TRP A 19 -3.89 14.99 4.84
N GLY A 20 -3.35 16.06 4.24
CA GLY A 20 -2.50 16.01 3.07
C GLY A 20 -3.26 16.34 1.78
N THR A 21 -2.58 17.02 0.86
CA THR A 21 -3.20 17.61 -0.35
C THR A 21 -2.92 16.82 -1.63
N GLY A 22 -2.18 15.71 -1.54
CA GLY A 22 -1.67 14.96 -2.69
C GLY A 22 -2.75 14.41 -3.63
N LEU A 23 -3.98 14.21 -3.14
CA LEU A 23 -5.11 13.68 -3.91
C LEU A 23 -6.13 14.75 -4.32
N ALA A 24 -5.98 16.01 -3.88
CA ALA A 24 -6.96 17.07 -4.14
C ALA A 24 -7.14 17.37 -5.63
N SER A 25 -6.04 17.45 -6.38
CA SER A 25 -6.07 17.75 -7.82
C SER A 25 -6.75 16.65 -8.62
N SER A 26 -6.46 15.39 -8.30
CA SER A 26 -7.11 14.22 -8.87
C SER A 26 -8.59 14.18 -8.53
N GLY A 27 -8.96 14.42 -7.27
CA GLY A 27 -10.36 14.47 -6.84
C GLY A 27 -11.18 15.54 -7.60
N ARG A 28 -10.65 16.76 -7.75
CA ARG A 28 -11.35 17.84 -8.48
C ARG A 28 -11.57 17.50 -9.95
N ARG A 29 -10.60 16.81 -10.56
CA ARG A 29 -10.68 16.39 -11.96
C ARG A 29 -11.71 15.27 -12.16
N LEU A 30 -11.77 14.32 -11.22
CA LEU A 30 -12.63 13.13 -11.32
C LEU A 30 -14.05 13.36 -10.78
N CYS A 31 -14.28 14.45 -10.05
CA CYS A 31 -15.59 14.86 -9.55
C CYS A 31 -15.92 16.30 -10.01
N PRO A 32 -16.08 16.55 -11.33
CA PRO A 32 -16.31 17.90 -11.85
C PRO A 32 -17.61 18.48 -11.29
N GLY A 33 -17.57 19.74 -10.86
CA GLY A 33 -18.71 20.45 -10.27
C GLY A 33 -19.04 20.07 -8.82
N GLN A 34 -18.31 19.13 -8.21
CA GLN A 34 -18.47 18.80 -6.79
C GLN A 34 -17.41 19.51 -5.95
N ILE A 35 -17.84 20.02 -4.79
CA ILE A 35 -16.92 20.54 -3.77
C ILE A 35 -16.34 19.33 -3.03
N LEU A 36 -15.01 19.19 -3.08
CA LEU A 36 -14.33 18.16 -2.29
C LEU A 36 -14.46 18.50 -0.80
N PRO A 37 -14.75 17.50 0.05
CA PRO A 37 -14.66 17.67 1.50
C PRO A 37 -13.32 18.21 1.96
N LEU A 38 -13.33 18.96 3.08
CA LEU A 38 -12.15 19.68 3.59
C LEU A 38 -10.93 18.79 3.78
N PHE A 39 -11.13 17.53 4.20
CA PHE A 39 -10.05 16.58 4.48
C PHE A 39 -9.19 16.22 3.26
N TRP A 40 -9.64 16.51 2.03
CA TRP A 40 -8.83 16.37 0.82
C TRP A 40 -7.81 17.50 0.62
N THR A 41 -8.06 18.65 1.24
CA THR A 41 -7.24 19.86 1.09
C THR A 41 -6.65 20.33 2.42
N ALA A 42 -6.92 19.62 3.51
CA ALA A 42 -6.48 19.97 4.83
C ALA A 42 -4.97 19.71 4.99
N LYS A 43 -4.26 20.68 5.57
CA LYS A 43 -2.87 20.51 5.99
C LYS A 43 -2.73 20.04 7.44
N GLU A 44 -3.85 20.08 8.17
CA GLU A 44 -4.00 19.59 9.54
C GLU A 44 -5.03 18.44 9.55
N PRO A 45 -5.02 17.55 10.56
CA PRO A 45 -6.01 16.47 10.68
C PRO A 45 -7.45 16.99 10.57
N SER A 46 -8.19 16.50 9.57
CA SER A 46 -9.58 16.88 9.32
C SER A 46 -10.45 15.63 9.30
N ARG A 47 -11.63 15.72 9.93
CA ARG A 47 -12.53 14.56 10.06
C ARG A 47 -12.99 14.08 8.68
N VAL A 48 -12.89 12.77 8.44
CA VAL A 48 -13.40 12.14 7.21
C VAL A 48 -14.92 12.14 7.26
N THR A 49 -15.52 12.62 6.18
CA THR A 49 -16.98 12.69 6.00
C THR A 49 -17.52 11.36 5.46
N GLY A 50 -18.71 10.94 5.93
CA GLY A 50 -19.35 9.66 5.59
C GLY A 50 -19.16 8.55 6.62
N LEU A 51 -18.52 8.85 7.76
CA LEU A 51 -18.28 7.95 8.88
C LEU A 51 -18.82 8.50 10.21
N GLU A 52 -19.71 9.50 10.17
CA GLU A 52 -20.10 10.27 11.36
C GLU A 52 -20.83 9.43 12.42
N ASN A 53 -21.58 8.43 11.97
CA ASN A 53 -22.38 7.53 12.80
C ASN A 53 -21.73 6.15 12.96
N SER A 54 -20.49 6.00 12.52
CA SER A 54 -19.78 4.73 12.48
C SER A 54 -18.56 4.80 13.40
N LYS A 55 -18.32 3.71 14.13
CA LYS A 55 -17.21 3.59 15.07
C LYS A 55 -16.06 2.84 14.39
N ALA A 56 -15.10 3.58 13.85
CA ALA A 56 -13.95 2.97 13.19
C ALA A 56 -13.02 2.29 14.21
N VAL A 57 -12.57 1.09 13.89
CA VAL A 57 -11.59 0.31 14.69
C VAL A 57 -10.29 0.04 13.92
N CYS A 58 -10.30 0.24 12.60
CA CYS A 58 -9.13 0.08 11.74
C CYS A 58 -9.19 1.10 10.59
N VAL A 59 -8.03 1.58 10.16
CA VAL A 59 -7.85 2.41 8.96
C VAL A 59 -6.66 1.89 8.16
N VAL A 60 -6.76 1.92 6.84
CA VAL A 60 -5.66 1.63 5.92
C VAL A 60 -5.62 2.64 4.78
N ALA A 61 -4.43 2.86 4.24
CA ALA A 61 -4.21 3.76 3.11
C ALA A 61 -3.38 3.05 2.04
N GLY A 62 -3.84 3.13 0.79
CA GLY A 62 -3.05 2.80 -0.39
C GLY A 62 -2.49 4.06 -1.06
N ALA A 63 -2.03 3.92 -2.31
CA ALA A 63 -1.39 5.03 -3.03
C ALA A 63 -2.33 6.18 -3.36
N GLY A 64 -3.62 5.89 -3.50
CA GLY A 64 -4.64 6.90 -3.82
C GLY A 64 -6.01 6.61 -3.24
N HIS A 65 -6.12 5.65 -2.33
CA HIS A 65 -7.38 5.25 -1.72
C HIS A 65 -7.18 4.99 -0.23
N SER A 66 -8.29 4.91 0.48
CA SER A 66 -8.32 4.61 1.91
C SER A 66 -9.50 3.71 2.22
N ALA A 67 -9.37 2.95 3.30
CA ALA A 67 -10.45 2.14 3.82
C ALA A 67 -10.47 2.16 5.35
N SER A 68 -11.63 1.86 5.91
CA SER A 68 -11.82 1.74 7.35
C SER A 68 -12.82 0.64 7.68
N VAL A 69 -12.54 -0.12 8.72
CA VAL A 69 -13.47 -1.12 9.27
C VAL A 69 -14.07 -0.57 10.56
N THR A 70 -15.37 -0.77 10.73
CA THR A 70 -16.12 -0.36 11.93
C THR A 70 -16.22 -1.50 12.96
N ASP A 71 -16.57 -1.18 14.21
CA ASP A 71 -16.87 -2.17 15.26
C ASP A 71 -18.08 -3.08 14.92
N ALA A 72 -18.96 -2.63 14.02
CA ALA A 72 -20.05 -3.41 13.47
C ALA A 72 -19.61 -4.40 12.37
N GLY A 73 -18.34 -4.34 11.93
CA GLY A 73 -17.79 -5.16 10.86
C GLY A 73 -18.11 -4.66 9.46
N GLU A 74 -18.37 -3.36 9.31
CA GLU A 74 -18.66 -2.72 8.03
C GLU A 74 -17.37 -2.14 7.44
N LEU A 75 -17.14 -2.38 6.14
CA LEU A 75 -15.98 -1.85 5.42
C LEU A 75 -16.39 -0.60 4.63
N TYR A 76 -15.73 0.52 4.91
CA TYR A 76 -15.87 1.78 4.18
C TYR A 76 -14.63 2.05 3.34
N VAL A 77 -14.81 2.65 2.17
CA VAL A 77 -13.75 3.00 1.22
C VAL A 77 -13.95 4.39 0.62
N TRP A 78 -12.86 5.09 0.30
CA TRP A 78 -12.87 6.37 -0.40
C TRP A 78 -11.58 6.64 -1.19
N GLY A 79 -11.61 7.65 -2.07
CA GLY A 79 -10.48 8.07 -2.90
C GLY A 79 -10.56 7.60 -4.35
N SER A 80 -9.42 7.27 -4.93
CA SER A 80 -9.28 6.83 -6.33
C SER A 80 -9.73 5.39 -6.52
N ASN A 81 -10.45 5.15 -7.62
CA ASN A 81 -10.96 3.83 -8.00
C ASN A 81 -10.43 3.37 -9.37
N LYS A 82 -9.23 3.83 -9.77
CA LYS A 82 -8.65 3.54 -11.10
C LYS A 82 -8.56 2.04 -11.43
N HIS A 83 -8.42 1.19 -10.42
CA HIS A 83 -8.27 -0.25 -10.56
C HIS A 83 -9.44 -1.04 -9.93
N GLY A 84 -10.54 -0.37 -9.57
CA GLY A 84 -11.70 -1.03 -8.96
C GLY A 84 -11.55 -1.34 -7.47
N GLN A 85 -10.56 -0.76 -6.79
CA GLN A 85 -10.31 -0.97 -5.35
C GLN A 85 -11.45 -0.48 -4.43
N LEU A 86 -12.40 0.33 -4.92
CA LEU A 86 -13.50 0.84 -4.11
C LEU A 86 -14.83 0.09 -4.34
N ALA A 87 -14.82 -0.99 -5.15
CA ALA A 87 -16.03 -1.76 -5.48
C ALA A 87 -17.22 -0.92 -5.96
N SER A 88 -16.92 0.20 -6.63
CA SER A 88 -17.88 1.19 -7.13
C SER A 88 -17.71 1.41 -8.63
N GLN A 89 -18.75 1.93 -9.29
CA GLN A 89 -18.67 2.37 -10.68
C GLN A 89 -18.06 3.78 -10.83
N ALA A 90 -18.01 4.56 -9.75
CA ALA A 90 -17.41 5.89 -9.78
C ALA A 90 -15.88 5.79 -9.86
N ALA A 91 -15.25 6.66 -10.66
CA ALA A 91 -13.79 6.71 -10.79
C ALA A 91 -13.09 7.26 -9.54
N PHE A 92 -13.82 8.04 -8.72
CA PHE A 92 -13.35 8.59 -7.46
C PHE A 92 -14.53 8.73 -6.50
N LEU A 93 -14.29 8.43 -5.22
CA LEU A 93 -15.26 8.59 -4.13
C LEU A 93 -14.76 9.69 -3.18
N PRO A 94 -15.35 10.90 -3.23
CA PRO A 94 -14.93 12.00 -2.36
C PRO A 94 -15.37 11.83 -0.90
N LEU A 95 -16.33 10.95 -0.64
CA LEU A 95 -16.84 10.61 0.68
C LEU A 95 -16.59 9.13 0.98
N ALA A 96 -16.45 8.78 2.25
CA ALA A 96 -16.46 7.39 2.68
C ALA A 96 -17.79 6.73 2.29
N GLN A 97 -17.70 5.59 1.60
CA GLN A 97 -18.87 4.79 1.22
C GLN A 97 -18.69 3.36 1.71
N LYS A 98 -19.77 2.79 2.22
CA LYS A 98 -19.82 1.40 2.66
C LYS A 98 -19.79 0.46 1.46
N ILE A 99 -18.94 -0.57 1.50
CA ILE A 99 -19.05 -1.72 0.61
C ILE A 99 -20.15 -2.63 1.15
N GLU A 100 -21.09 -3.00 0.28
CA GLU A 100 -22.23 -3.83 0.66
C GLU A 100 -21.80 -5.21 1.17
N ALA A 101 -22.45 -5.67 2.23
CA ALA A 101 -22.06 -6.89 2.95
C ALA A 101 -22.15 -8.16 2.09
N HIS A 102 -22.98 -8.17 1.05
CA HIS A 102 -23.12 -9.33 0.16
C HIS A 102 -21.82 -9.65 -0.59
N TYR A 103 -20.94 -8.66 -0.81
CA TYR A 103 -19.62 -8.89 -1.38
C TYR A 103 -18.71 -9.73 -0.47
N PHE A 104 -18.98 -9.72 0.83
CA PHE A 104 -18.30 -10.53 1.85
C PHE A 104 -19.15 -11.69 2.34
N GLN A 105 -20.06 -12.19 1.48
CA GLN A 105 -20.98 -13.30 1.81
C GLN A 105 -21.86 -13.01 3.04
N ASN A 106 -22.16 -11.73 3.29
CA ASN A 106 -22.90 -11.23 4.45
C ASN A 106 -22.21 -11.49 5.81
N GLU A 107 -20.90 -11.72 5.82
CA GLU A 107 -20.11 -11.82 7.04
C GLU A 107 -19.52 -10.47 7.44
N LYS A 108 -19.26 -10.31 8.74
CA LYS A 108 -18.55 -9.13 9.24
C LYS A 108 -17.10 -9.14 8.80
N VAL A 109 -16.62 -8.00 8.32
CA VAL A 109 -15.19 -7.78 8.07
C VAL A 109 -14.50 -7.46 9.39
N THR A 110 -13.46 -8.21 9.75
CA THR A 110 -12.72 -8.07 11.01
C THR A 110 -11.37 -7.42 10.82
N ALA A 111 -10.78 -7.54 9.63
CA ALA A 111 -9.50 -6.92 9.31
C ALA A 111 -9.43 -6.52 7.82
N VAL A 112 -8.64 -5.50 7.54
CA VAL A 112 -8.37 -5.01 6.19
C VAL A 112 -6.90 -4.61 6.07
N TRP A 113 -6.32 -4.89 4.91
CA TRP A 113 -4.98 -4.50 4.50
C TRP A 113 -5.02 -3.87 3.11
N SER A 114 -4.07 -2.99 2.85
CA SER A 114 -3.99 -2.26 1.58
C SER A 114 -2.60 -2.42 1.00
N GLY A 115 -2.51 -2.79 -0.27
CA GLY A 115 -1.36 -2.44 -1.08
C GLY A 115 -1.51 -1.03 -1.67
N TRP A 116 -0.75 -0.70 -2.71
CA TRP A 116 -0.90 0.58 -3.39
C TRP A 116 -2.24 0.68 -4.13
N THR A 117 -2.65 -0.40 -4.79
CA THR A 117 -3.79 -0.38 -5.72
C THR A 117 -4.77 -1.56 -5.57
N HIS A 118 -4.58 -2.40 -4.55
CA HIS A 118 -5.45 -3.52 -4.18
C HIS A 118 -5.70 -3.56 -2.67
N LEU A 119 -6.77 -4.25 -2.27
CA LEU A 119 -7.08 -4.52 -0.87
C LEU A 119 -7.19 -6.03 -0.62
N VAL A 120 -6.95 -6.36 0.64
CA VAL A 120 -7.22 -7.66 1.24
C VAL A 120 -8.11 -7.44 2.45
N ALA A 121 -9.18 -8.21 2.59
CA ALA A 121 -10.03 -8.19 3.78
C ALA A 121 -10.20 -9.60 4.33
N GLN A 122 -10.34 -9.70 5.64
CA GLN A 122 -10.67 -10.95 6.32
C GLN A 122 -11.99 -10.79 7.07
N THR A 123 -12.82 -11.83 7.03
CA THR A 123 -14.10 -11.88 7.74
C THR A 123 -14.00 -12.60 9.08
N GLU A 124 -15.06 -12.53 9.88
CA GLU A 124 -15.15 -13.20 11.19
C GLU A 124 -15.01 -14.73 11.14
N THR A 125 -15.28 -15.37 9.98
CA THR A 125 -15.03 -16.80 9.78
C THR A 125 -13.63 -17.12 9.25
N GLY A 126 -12.78 -16.10 9.10
CA GLY A 126 -11.40 -16.23 8.62
C GLY A 126 -11.27 -16.30 7.09
N LYS A 127 -12.35 -16.11 6.32
CA LYS A 127 -12.30 -16.05 4.86
C LYS A 127 -11.57 -14.78 4.43
N VAL A 128 -10.66 -14.92 3.46
CA VAL A 128 -9.90 -13.81 2.89
C VAL A 128 -10.49 -13.43 1.54
N PHE A 129 -10.64 -12.13 1.30
CA PHE A 129 -11.14 -11.55 0.07
C PHE A 129 -10.11 -10.57 -0.49
N THR A 130 -9.91 -10.58 -1.82
CA THR A 130 -8.97 -9.66 -2.48
C THR A 130 -9.62 -9.01 -3.71
N TRP A 131 -9.35 -7.74 -3.96
CA TRP A 131 -9.85 -6.99 -5.12
C TRP A 131 -9.00 -5.76 -5.44
N GLY A 132 -9.26 -5.13 -6.59
CA GLY A 132 -8.52 -3.98 -7.10
C GLY A 132 -7.64 -4.37 -8.29
N ARG A 133 -6.43 -3.83 -8.36
CA ARG A 133 -5.49 -4.15 -9.45
C ARG A 133 -5.08 -5.62 -9.41
N ALA A 134 -4.82 -6.20 -10.57
CA ALA A 134 -4.53 -7.64 -10.68
C ALA A 134 -3.45 -7.99 -11.71
N ASP A 135 -2.71 -7.01 -12.20
CA ASP A 135 -1.84 -7.15 -13.37
C ASP A 135 -0.58 -7.98 -13.08
N TYR A 136 -0.25 -8.16 -11.80
CA TYR A 136 0.95 -8.86 -11.33
C TYR A 136 0.63 -10.06 -10.45
N GLY A 137 -0.64 -10.48 -10.39
CA GLY A 137 -1.07 -11.59 -9.55
C GLY A 137 -1.36 -11.21 -8.10
N GLN A 138 -1.38 -9.93 -7.72
CA GLN A 138 -1.61 -9.47 -6.34
C GLN A 138 -2.96 -9.91 -5.74
N LEU A 139 -3.93 -10.28 -6.58
CA LEU A 139 -5.20 -10.83 -6.12
C LEU A 139 -5.13 -12.33 -5.78
N GLY A 140 -4.02 -13.01 -6.08
CA GLY A 140 -3.78 -14.41 -5.71
C GLY A 140 -4.66 -15.44 -6.44
N ARG A 141 -5.36 -15.02 -7.50
CA ARG A 141 -6.20 -15.86 -8.33
C ARG A 141 -5.92 -15.59 -9.81
N LYS A 142 -5.98 -16.63 -10.63
CA LYS A 142 -5.99 -16.46 -12.08
C LYS A 142 -7.32 -15.79 -12.45
N LEU A 143 -7.23 -14.59 -13.00
CA LEU A 143 -8.36 -13.97 -13.66
C LEU A 143 -8.33 -14.43 -15.09
N GLU A 144 -9.38 -15.12 -15.53
CA GLU A 144 -9.59 -15.37 -16.94
C GLU A 144 -9.64 -14.00 -17.63
N SER A 145 -8.73 -13.75 -18.57
CA SER A 145 -8.75 -12.50 -19.32
C SER A 145 -9.97 -12.54 -20.23
N CYS A 146 -10.55 -11.36 -20.50
CA CYS A 146 -11.60 -11.24 -21.51
C CYS A 146 -11.10 -11.57 -22.93
N GLU A 147 -9.82 -11.89 -23.10
CA GLU A 147 -9.15 -12.19 -24.36
C GLU A 147 -9.31 -13.66 -24.78
N ASP A 148 -9.66 -14.55 -23.83
CA ASP A 148 -10.11 -15.93 -24.13
C ASP A 148 -11.60 -15.98 -24.55
N TRP A 149 -12.25 -14.82 -24.73
CA TRP A 149 -13.58 -14.73 -25.32
C TRP A 149 -13.49 -14.93 -26.84
N THR A 150 -13.37 -16.18 -27.27
CA THR A 150 -13.56 -16.53 -28.68
C THR A 150 -15.00 -16.23 -29.08
N TRP A 151 -15.17 -15.60 -30.23
CA TRP A 151 -16.45 -15.18 -30.83
C TRP A 151 -17.42 -16.35 -31.14
N GLU A 152 -17.08 -17.57 -30.74
CA GLU A 152 -17.78 -18.82 -31.12
C GLU A 152 -18.95 -19.20 -30.19
N LYS A 153 -19.22 -18.45 -29.12
CA LYS A 153 -20.40 -18.69 -28.27
C LYS A 153 -21.36 -17.50 -28.28
N GLN A 154 -21.93 -17.20 -29.46
CA GLN A 154 -23.10 -16.32 -29.54
C GLN A 154 -24.38 -17.14 -29.32
N GLY A 155 -25.08 -16.81 -28.23
CA GLY A 155 -26.46 -17.24 -28.00
C GLY A 155 -27.27 -16.29 -27.12
N SER A 156 -26.74 -15.17 -26.63
CA SER A 156 -27.58 -14.21 -25.89
C SER A 156 -27.03 -12.79 -25.91
N PHE A 157 -27.87 -11.83 -26.30
CA PHE A 157 -27.64 -10.39 -26.26
C PHE A 157 -27.73 -9.84 -24.83
N LEU A 158 -26.79 -10.22 -23.95
CA LEU A 158 -26.64 -9.59 -22.64
C LEU A 158 -25.46 -8.60 -22.69
N PRO A 159 -25.60 -7.41 -22.07
CA PRO A 159 -24.53 -6.42 -22.07
C PRO A 159 -23.30 -6.98 -21.35
N CYS A 160 -22.15 -6.96 -22.02
CA CYS A 160 -20.87 -7.43 -21.50
C CYS A 160 -20.57 -6.82 -20.12
N SER A 161 -20.71 -7.62 -19.07
CA SER A 161 -20.28 -7.29 -17.71
C SER A 161 -18.75 -7.29 -17.66
N ARG A 162 -18.18 -6.11 -17.37
CA ARG A 162 -16.73 -5.88 -17.18
C ARG A 162 -16.13 -6.89 -16.18
N PRO A 163 -14.86 -7.29 -16.34
CA PRO A 163 -14.29 -8.45 -15.64
C PRO A 163 -14.26 -8.28 -14.12
N GLN A 164 -14.36 -9.43 -13.42
CA GLN A 164 -14.47 -9.68 -11.97
C GLN A 164 -13.39 -9.04 -11.04
N LYS A 165 -12.58 -8.08 -11.51
CA LYS A 165 -11.44 -7.51 -10.78
C LYS A 165 -11.87 -6.52 -9.69
N SER A 166 -12.97 -5.80 -9.92
CA SER A 166 -13.46 -4.72 -9.03
C SER A 166 -14.32 -5.23 -7.88
N THR A 167 -14.63 -6.53 -7.84
CA THR A 167 -15.51 -7.12 -6.84
C THR A 167 -14.69 -7.93 -5.83
N PRO A 168 -14.84 -7.68 -4.51
CA PRO A 168 -14.27 -8.54 -3.48
C PRO A 168 -14.60 -10.00 -3.78
N SER A 169 -13.56 -10.81 -3.94
CA SER A 169 -13.72 -12.24 -4.24
C SER A 169 -12.92 -13.05 -3.25
N SER A 170 -13.53 -14.11 -2.73
CA SER A 170 -12.91 -14.95 -1.74
C SER A 170 -11.76 -15.76 -2.33
N LEU A 171 -10.63 -15.77 -1.64
CA LEU A 171 -9.46 -16.57 -1.96
C LEU A 171 -9.36 -17.71 -0.93
N GLN A 172 -10.04 -18.82 -1.24
CA GLN A 172 -10.27 -19.93 -0.30
C GLN A 172 -8.97 -20.54 0.25
N CYS A 173 -7.89 -20.56 -0.54
CA CYS A 173 -6.59 -21.08 -0.10
C CYS A 173 -5.93 -20.27 1.02
N LEU A 174 -6.45 -19.06 1.31
CA LEU A 174 -5.99 -18.21 2.42
C LEU A 174 -6.92 -18.22 3.64
N THR A 175 -7.97 -19.04 3.64
CA THR A 175 -8.92 -19.11 4.76
C THR A 175 -8.20 -19.54 6.05
N GLY A 176 -8.42 -18.79 7.13
CA GLY A 176 -7.75 -19.02 8.41
C GLY A 176 -6.34 -18.44 8.49
N ALA A 177 -5.97 -17.50 7.60
CA ALA A 177 -4.75 -16.73 7.76
C ALA A 177 -4.71 -16.03 9.12
N THR A 178 -3.64 -16.23 9.87
CA THR A 178 -3.43 -15.60 11.18
C THR A 178 -2.77 -14.24 11.07
N GLU A 179 -2.11 -13.98 9.93
CA GLU A 179 -1.46 -12.72 9.63
C GLU A 179 -1.48 -12.48 8.13
N VAL A 180 -1.62 -11.22 7.72
CA VAL A 180 -1.52 -10.76 6.34
C VAL A 180 -0.72 -9.46 6.34
N SER A 181 0.14 -9.29 5.35
CA SER A 181 0.87 -8.04 5.10
C SER A 181 0.90 -7.73 3.61
N CYS A 182 0.66 -6.48 3.25
CA CYS A 182 0.64 -6.02 1.86
C CYS A 182 1.79 -5.04 1.62
N GLY A 183 2.59 -5.30 0.59
CA GLY A 183 3.55 -4.34 0.05
C GLY A 183 2.90 -3.43 -0.99
N SER A 184 3.69 -2.89 -1.92
CA SER A 184 3.14 -2.10 -3.04
C SER A 184 2.12 -2.89 -3.88
N GLU A 185 2.57 -4.02 -4.41
CA GLU A 185 1.82 -4.89 -5.33
C GLU A 185 2.10 -6.38 -5.03
N HIS A 186 2.66 -6.71 -3.86
CA HIS A 186 2.89 -8.08 -3.39
C HIS A 186 2.31 -8.26 -1.99
N ASN A 187 2.17 -9.51 -1.55
CA ASN A 187 1.54 -9.85 -0.29
C ASN A 187 2.25 -11.02 0.37
N LEU A 188 2.16 -11.04 1.69
CA LEU A 188 2.50 -12.16 2.55
C LEU A 188 1.27 -12.56 3.38
N ALA A 189 1.15 -13.85 3.68
CA ALA A 189 0.18 -14.35 4.65
C ALA A 189 0.74 -15.54 5.43
N VAL A 190 0.40 -15.65 6.70
CA VAL A 190 0.73 -16.82 7.53
C VAL A 190 -0.52 -17.67 7.75
N ILE A 191 -0.47 -18.94 7.37
CA ILE A 191 -1.57 -19.90 7.55
C ILE A 191 -1.02 -21.17 8.15
N GLY A 192 -1.53 -21.55 9.33
CA GLY A 192 -1.04 -22.75 10.03
C GLY A 192 0.47 -22.73 10.28
N GLY A 193 1.05 -21.54 10.49
CA GLY A 193 2.50 -21.36 10.68
C GLY A 193 3.33 -21.37 9.38
N VAL A 194 2.72 -21.49 8.20
CA VAL A 194 3.43 -21.42 6.91
C VAL A 194 3.26 -20.04 6.30
N CYS A 195 4.38 -19.39 5.95
CA CYS A 195 4.36 -18.14 5.18
C CYS A 195 4.12 -18.42 3.69
N PHE A 196 3.14 -17.71 3.11
CA PHE A 196 2.84 -17.68 1.69
C PHE A 196 3.15 -16.30 1.14
N SER A 197 3.65 -16.23 -0.09
CA SER A 197 3.87 -14.99 -0.83
C SER A 197 3.19 -15.04 -2.20
N TRP A 198 2.71 -13.89 -2.67
CA TRP A 198 2.20 -13.72 -4.03
C TRP A 198 2.18 -12.26 -4.49
N GLY A 199 2.03 -12.05 -5.79
CA GLY A 199 1.96 -10.75 -6.45
C GLY A 199 3.23 -10.40 -7.23
N TRP A 200 3.48 -9.08 -7.33
CA TRP A 200 4.60 -8.53 -8.06
C TRP A 200 5.94 -8.94 -7.43
N ASN A 201 6.87 -9.41 -8.26
CA ASN A 201 8.09 -10.05 -7.77
C ASN A 201 9.37 -9.61 -8.51
N GLU A 202 9.34 -8.51 -9.27
CA GLU A 202 10.48 -8.07 -10.11
C GLU A 202 11.76 -7.73 -9.33
N HIS A 203 11.72 -7.65 -8.00
CA HIS A 203 12.92 -7.53 -7.14
C HIS A 203 13.01 -8.65 -6.09
N GLY A 204 12.41 -9.81 -6.36
CA GLY A 204 12.50 -10.99 -5.50
C GLY A 204 11.74 -10.90 -4.17
N MET A 205 10.76 -9.99 -4.04
CA MET A 205 10.03 -9.75 -2.79
C MET A 205 9.24 -10.96 -2.30
N CYS A 206 8.87 -11.89 -3.19
CA CYS A 206 8.17 -13.12 -2.82
C CYS A 206 9.10 -14.19 -2.22
N GLY A 207 10.42 -14.03 -2.31
CA GLY A 207 11.38 -14.91 -1.64
C GLY A 207 11.42 -16.35 -2.17
N ASP A 208 11.03 -16.59 -3.44
CA ASP A 208 11.08 -17.91 -4.07
C ASP A 208 12.36 -18.19 -4.86
N GLY A 209 13.33 -17.26 -4.79
CA GLY A 209 14.59 -17.32 -5.53
C GLY A 209 14.49 -16.87 -6.98
N THR A 210 13.34 -16.34 -7.41
CA THR A 210 13.11 -15.82 -8.76
C THR A 210 12.60 -14.37 -8.73
N GLU A 211 12.55 -13.75 -9.91
CA GLU A 211 11.94 -12.42 -10.12
C GLU A 211 10.60 -12.49 -10.86
N ALA A 212 10.07 -13.71 -11.08
CA ALA A 212 8.83 -13.90 -11.81
C ALA A 212 7.62 -13.64 -10.89
N ASN A 213 6.63 -12.90 -11.39
CA ASN A 213 5.38 -12.62 -10.67
C ASN A 213 4.67 -13.91 -10.23
N ILE A 214 4.12 -13.89 -9.01
CA ILE A 214 3.50 -15.05 -8.37
C ILE A 214 1.98 -14.88 -8.36
N TRP A 215 1.30 -15.59 -9.27
CA TRP A 215 -0.13 -15.40 -9.52
C TRP A 215 -1.09 -16.03 -8.51
N VAL A 216 -0.58 -17.00 -7.74
CA VAL A 216 -1.34 -17.76 -6.73
C VAL A 216 -0.43 -17.89 -5.51
N PRO A 217 -0.94 -17.73 -4.27
CA PRO A 217 -0.16 -17.89 -3.05
C PRO A 217 0.74 -19.11 -3.08
N LYS A 218 2.06 -18.90 -2.95
CA LYS A 218 3.06 -19.96 -2.89
C LYS A 218 3.75 -19.95 -1.52
N PRO A 219 4.00 -21.12 -0.92
CA PRO A 219 4.78 -21.20 0.31
C PRO A 219 6.22 -20.73 0.11
N VAL A 220 6.70 -19.86 1.00
CA VAL A 220 8.11 -19.42 1.05
C VAL A 220 8.94 -20.53 1.69
N GLN A 221 9.66 -21.28 0.86
CA GLN A 221 10.32 -22.53 1.28
C GLN A 221 11.30 -22.35 2.44
N ALA A 222 12.06 -21.25 2.41
CA ALA A 222 13.06 -20.94 3.43
C ALA A 222 12.47 -20.73 4.84
N LEU A 223 11.16 -20.47 4.96
CA LEU A 223 10.49 -20.16 6.23
C LEU A 223 9.65 -21.32 6.78
N ARG A 224 9.58 -22.47 6.08
CA ARG A 224 8.70 -23.59 6.47
C ARG A 224 9.03 -24.25 7.81
N SER A 225 10.29 -24.20 8.23
CA SER A 225 10.76 -24.80 9.48
C SER A 225 10.75 -23.82 10.67
N SER A 226 10.30 -22.58 10.46
CA SER A 226 10.27 -21.56 11.50
C SER A 226 9.00 -21.65 12.35
N SER A 227 9.16 -21.57 13.66
CA SER A 227 8.05 -21.39 14.60
C SER A 227 7.81 -19.91 14.88
N ALA A 228 6.56 -19.51 15.12
CA ALA A 228 6.16 -18.14 15.44
C ALA A 228 6.66 -17.11 14.41
N LEU A 229 5.96 -17.04 13.27
CA LEU A 229 6.24 -16.10 12.19
C LEU A 229 5.52 -14.79 12.45
N LEU A 230 6.25 -13.68 12.34
CA LEU A 230 5.69 -12.35 12.06
C LEU A 230 6.16 -11.91 10.68
N ILE A 231 5.30 -11.25 9.92
CA ILE A 231 5.58 -10.81 8.55
C ILE A 231 5.38 -9.30 8.41
N GLY A 232 6.18 -8.68 7.55
CA GLY A 232 6.05 -7.27 7.24
C GLY A 232 6.45 -6.98 5.80
N CYS A 233 5.77 -6.05 5.16
CA CYS A 233 6.07 -5.65 3.79
C CYS A 233 6.39 -4.16 3.73
N GLY A 234 7.46 -3.82 3.04
CA GLY A 234 7.70 -2.48 2.52
C GLY A 234 7.21 -2.36 1.07
N ALA A 235 7.45 -1.19 0.46
CA ALA A 235 7.08 -0.96 -0.94
C ALA A 235 7.76 -1.94 -1.91
N GLY A 236 9.01 -2.35 -1.65
CA GLY A 236 9.79 -3.21 -2.55
C GLY A 236 10.54 -4.34 -1.85
N HIS A 237 10.20 -4.65 -0.60
CA HIS A 237 10.87 -5.71 0.17
C HIS A 237 9.90 -6.37 1.15
N SER A 238 10.26 -7.57 1.59
CA SER A 238 9.54 -8.39 2.57
C SER A 238 10.45 -8.70 3.77
N LEU A 239 9.87 -8.75 4.96
CA LEU A 239 10.52 -9.07 6.22
C LEU A 239 9.76 -10.21 6.89
N ALA A 240 10.50 -11.10 7.56
CA ALA A 240 9.94 -12.11 8.42
C ALA A 240 10.78 -12.22 9.70
N LEU A 241 10.12 -12.19 10.85
CA LEU A 241 10.71 -12.58 12.13
C LEU A 241 10.34 -14.03 12.39
N CYS A 242 11.34 -14.85 12.70
CA CYS A 242 11.19 -16.26 13.00
C CYS A 242 11.76 -16.53 14.38
N HIS A 243 11.05 -17.29 15.22
CA HIS A 243 11.70 -17.88 16.38
C HIS A 243 12.52 -19.09 15.91
N LEU A 244 13.85 -18.98 16.03
CA LEU A 244 14.72 -20.12 15.79
C LEU A 244 14.37 -21.20 16.81
N SER A 245 13.92 -22.34 16.33
CA SER A 245 13.94 -23.55 17.14
C SER A 245 15.40 -23.84 17.43
N VAL A 246 15.83 -23.66 18.68
CA VAL A 246 17.15 -24.13 19.12
C VAL A 246 17.11 -25.66 18.99
N LEU A 247 17.58 -26.17 17.86
CA LEU A 247 18.07 -27.53 17.81
C LEU A 247 19.20 -27.57 18.83
N SER A 248 19.00 -28.34 19.90
CA SER A 248 20.06 -28.76 20.81
C SER A 248 21.27 -29.18 19.98
N THR A 249 22.29 -28.33 19.96
CA THR A 249 23.51 -28.52 19.18
C THR A 249 24.31 -29.66 19.79
N GLN A 250 24.27 -30.83 19.15
CA GLN A 250 25.37 -31.78 19.28
C GLN A 250 26.29 -31.59 18.06
N GLY A 251 27.27 -30.72 18.29
CA GLY A 251 28.47 -30.42 17.51
C GLY A 251 28.56 -30.87 16.05
N GLN A 252 28.30 -29.95 15.13
CA GLN A 252 29.10 -29.86 13.90
C GLN A 252 29.43 -28.39 13.61
N HIS A 253 30.73 -28.11 13.64
CA HIS A 253 31.32 -26.82 13.35
C HIS A 253 31.08 -26.46 11.87
N LEU A 254 30.12 -25.57 11.62
CA LEU A 254 29.92 -24.95 10.31
C LEU A 254 31.18 -24.18 9.93
N LYS A 255 31.99 -24.75 9.04
CA LYS A 255 33.06 -24.04 8.35
C LYS A 255 32.43 -22.95 7.50
N VAL A 256 32.48 -21.71 7.99
CA VAL A 256 32.25 -20.52 7.18
C VAL A 256 33.48 -20.35 6.29
N THR A 257 33.37 -20.70 5.01
CA THR A 257 34.34 -20.29 3.99
C THR A 257 33.96 -18.89 3.53
N GLY A 258 34.53 -17.87 4.17
CA GLY A 258 34.60 -16.54 3.57
C GLY A 258 35.65 -16.52 2.44
N PRO A 259 35.51 -15.66 1.42
CA PRO A 259 36.59 -15.44 0.47
C PRO A 259 37.79 -14.78 1.17
N SER A 260 38.99 -15.25 0.83
CA SER A 260 40.26 -14.76 1.36
C SER A 260 40.48 -13.27 1.03
N PRO A 261 40.97 -12.44 1.96
CA PRO A 261 41.41 -11.09 1.64
C PRO A 261 42.83 -11.20 1.06
N ASP A 262 42.98 -10.90 -0.22
CA ASP A 262 44.27 -10.53 -0.76
C ASP A 262 44.13 -9.33 -1.70
N ALA A 263 45.18 -8.51 -1.68
CA ALA A 263 45.25 -7.09 -1.95
C ALA A 263 44.90 -6.66 -3.38
N THR A 264 44.18 -5.54 -3.50
CA THR A 264 44.73 -4.26 -4.02
C THR A 264 43.72 -3.14 -3.74
N GLU A 265 44.17 -2.12 -3.02
CA GLU A 265 43.54 -0.80 -2.92
C GLU A 265 43.32 -0.22 -4.31
N ASP A 266 42.13 0.33 -4.58
CA ASP A 266 41.95 1.23 -5.72
C ASP A 266 41.44 2.59 -5.20
N ALA A 267 42.37 3.54 -5.21
CA ALA A 267 42.26 4.92 -4.76
C ALA A 267 41.32 5.80 -5.62
N ARG A 268 40.22 5.25 -6.14
CA ARG A 268 39.25 5.97 -7.00
C ARG A 268 37.95 6.34 -6.30
N SER A 269 37.65 5.74 -5.15
CA SER A 269 36.40 6.00 -4.43
C SER A 269 36.48 7.23 -3.51
N GLN A 270 37.68 7.63 -3.09
CA GLN A 270 37.86 8.77 -2.19
C GLN A 270 37.91 10.11 -2.93
N GLU A 271 38.52 10.17 -4.13
CA GLU A 271 38.53 11.39 -4.97
C GLU A 271 37.14 11.75 -5.53
N ALA A 272 36.22 10.79 -5.63
CA ALA A 272 34.84 11.03 -6.06
C ALA A 272 34.00 11.70 -4.95
N LEU A 273 34.23 11.33 -3.70
CA LEU A 273 33.50 11.87 -2.54
C LEU A 273 34.01 13.28 -2.13
N ASP A 274 35.30 13.57 -2.32
CA ASP A 274 35.87 14.89 -2.00
C ASP A 274 35.57 15.97 -3.06
N ASN A 275 35.20 15.57 -4.30
CA ASN A 275 34.83 16.50 -5.37
C ASN A 275 33.36 16.95 -5.33
N GLU A 276 32.44 16.15 -4.79
CA GLU A 276 31.05 16.59 -4.55
C GLU A 276 30.97 17.56 -3.37
N ARG A 277 31.74 17.30 -2.30
CA ARG A 277 31.79 18.17 -1.11
C ARG A 277 32.34 19.58 -1.40
N ASN A 278 33.33 19.68 -2.30
CA ASN A 278 33.92 20.96 -2.71
C ASN A 278 33.08 21.77 -3.72
N ARG A 279 32.01 21.20 -4.29
CA ARG A 279 31.07 21.92 -5.17
C ARG A 279 29.96 22.61 -4.40
N GLU A 280 29.57 22.10 -3.23
CA GLU A 280 28.52 22.70 -2.40
C GLU A 280 29.04 23.85 -1.51
N GLU A 281 30.34 23.92 -1.21
CA GLU A 281 30.93 24.98 -0.37
C GLU A 281 31.31 26.28 -1.12
N ARG A 282 30.99 26.42 -2.42
CA ARG A 282 31.46 27.56 -3.25
C ARG A 282 30.37 28.46 -3.85
N GLN A 283 29.29 28.73 -3.10
CA GLN A 283 28.44 29.89 -3.35
C GLN A 283 28.32 30.77 -2.10
N PRO A 284 28.99 31.93 -2.04
CA PRO A 284 28.76 32.90 -0.98
C PRO A 284 27.58 33.83 -1.32
N GLU A 285 26.68 33.95 -0.36
CA GLU A 285 25.83 35.12 -0.16
C GLU A 285 26.66 36.41 -0.15
N THR A 286 26.20 37.47 -0.81
CA THR A 286 26.61 38.84 -0.43
C THR A 286 25.43 39.81 -0.54
N SER A 287 25.12 40.45 0.58
CA SER A 287 24.19 41.55 0.74
C SER A 287 24.91 42.89 0.95
N THR A 288 24.42 43.96 0.28
CA THR A 288 24.56 45.43 0.59
C THR A 288 25.98 46.05 0.52
N GLN A 289 26.26 47.29 0.04
CA GLN A 289 25.62 48.59 0.26
C GLN A 289 26.25 49.76 -0.59
N SER A 290 25.41 50.68 -1.11
CA SER A 290 25.52 52.17 -1.25
C SER A 290 26.62 52.97 -2.02
N ARG A 291 26.11 54.06 -2.67
CA ARG A 291 26.67 55.38 -3.12
C ARG A 291 27.20 55.44 -4.58
N SER A 292 26.98 56.48 -5.39
CA SER A 292 26.23 57.76 -5.39
C SER A 292 26.27 58.33 -6.83
N ASP A 293 25.59 59.47 -7.07
CA ASP A 293 25.59 60.34 -8.28
C ASP A 293 24.43 60.06 -9.25
N GLY A 294 23.62 61.01 -9.74
CA GLY A 294 23.57 62.46 -9.64
C GLY A 294 22.71 63.02 -10.79
N CYS A 295 21.80 63.95 -10.47
CA CYS A 295 21.15 64.94 -11.35
C CYS A 295 20.09 64.56 -12.42
N ARG A 296 18.86 65.11 -12.19
CA ARG A 296 18.02 65.98 -13.07
C ARG A 296 17.59 65.40 -14.45
N ASN A 297 16.32 65.44 -14.88
CA ASN A 297 15.42 66.59 -14.99
C ASN A 297 14.01 66.18 -15.52
N GLY A 298 12.97 66.99 -15.21
CA GLY A 298 11.72 67.18 -15.99
C GLY A 298 10.66 66.08 -15.86
N GLY A 299 9.49 66.27 -15.24
CA GLY A 299 8.40 67.15 -15.67
C GLY A 299 7.55 66.41 -16.72
N LEU A 300 6.23 66.24 -16.65
CA LEU A 300 5.15 66.93 -15.97
C LEU A 300 3.95 65.96 -15.95
N VAL A 301 3.14 66.01 -14.88
CA VAL A 301 1.78 65.44 -14.81
C VAL A 301 0.80 66.50 -15.32
N THR A 302 -0.26 66.09 -16.02
CA THR A 302 -1.69 66.51 -15.86
C THR A 302 -2.51 65.91 -17.00
N GLU A 303 -3.50 65.03 -16.71
CA GLU A 303 -4.94 65.35 -16.53
C GLU A 303 -5.62 65.57 -17.92
N THR A 304 -6.80 65.09 -18.30
CA THR A 304 -8.05 64.70 -17.63
C THR A 304 -8.96 63.98 -18.65
N LEU A 305 -10.02 63.32 -18.15
CA LEU A 305 -11.21 62.71 -18.79
C LEU A 305 -11.12 61.23 -19.18
#